data_AF-A0A4Y1R3U2-F1
#
_entry.id   AF-A0A4Y1R3U2-F1
#
_cell.length_a   1.000
_cell.length_b   1.000
_cell.length_c   1.000
_cell.angle_alpha   90.00
_cell.angle_beta   90.00
_cell.angle_gamma   90.00
#
_symmetry.space_group_name_H-M   'P 1'
#
loop_
_entity.id
_entity.type
_entity.pdbx_description
1 polymer ?
#
loop_
_entity_poly.entity_id
_entity_poly.type
_entity_poly.pdbx_seq_one_letter_code
_entity_poly.pdbx_strand_id
1 'polypeptide(L)'
;MLNNKQRSCFYPIPQAADCITRVAERANAPVVYLSTDAAESETGLLQSLVVVNGKAVPLVKRPARNSAEKWDALLYRHGIEGTVEAMLDKTICAMSSVFIGASGSTFTEDILRLRKDWGSASLCDEYLCQEFYRIGSCLR
;
A
#
# COMPACT_ATOMS: atom_id res chain seq x y z
N MET A 1 -0.12 32.99 14.35
CA MET A 1 0.99 32.21 13.76
C MET A 1 0.65 30.74 13.92
N LEU A 2 0.29 30.06 12.82
CA LEU A 2 -0.20 28.68 12.86
C LEU A 2 0.98 27.71 13.07
N ASN A 3 1.07 27.14 14.27
CA ASN A 3 1.82 25.92 14.54
C ASN A 3 1.08 24.75 13.88
N ASN A 4 1.27 24.57 12.57
CA ASN A 4 0.84 23.37 11.87
C ASN A 4 2.11 22.60 11.48
N LYS A 5 2.65 21.80 12.42
CA LYS A 5 3.72 20.85 12.11
C LYS A 5 3.19 19.96 10.99
N GLN A 6 3.63 20.20 9.74
CA GLN A 6 3.39 19.29 8.63
C GLN A 6 3.82 17.90 9.12
N ARG A 7 2.84 17.00 9.32
CA ARG A 7 3.16 15.60 9.61
C ARG A 7 4.01 15.14 8.44
N SER A 8 5.26 14.79 8.71
CA SER A 8 6.17 14.25 7.70
C SER A 8 5.46 13.11 6.98
N CYS A 9 5.33 13.21 5.66
CA CYS A 9 4.84 12.10 4.82
C CYS A 9 5.91 11.01 4.66
N PHE A 10 7.09 11.21 5.26
CA PHE A 10 8.17 10.23 5.34
C PHE A 10 8.17 9.56 6.71
N TYR A 11 8.12 8.23 6.69
CA TYR A 11 8.17 7.37 7.87
C TYR A 11 9.39 6.44 7.74
N PRO A 12 10.28 6.38 8.74
CA PRO A 12 11.31 5.35 8.78
C PRO A 12 10.70 3.94 8.67
N ILE A 13 11.41 3.02 8.01
CA ILE A 13 10.91 1.66 7.77
C ILE A 13 10.38 0.96 9.04
N PRO A 14 11.05 1.04 10.21
CA PRO A 14 10.49 0.45 11.43
C PRO A 14 9.15 1.06 11.85
N GLN A 15 9.01 2.38 11.74
CA GLN A 15 7.74 3.05 12.05
C GLN A 15 6.64 2.64 11.05
N ALA A 16 6.97 2.58 9.76
CA ALA A 16 6.03 2.11 8.74
C ALA A 16 5.60 0.66 9.00
N ALA A 17 6.54 -0.22 9.38
CA ALA A 17 6.27 -1.61 9.74
C ALA A 17 5.30 -1.73 10.90
N ASP A 18 5.50 -0.94 11.97
CA ASP A 18 4.60 -0.93 13.13
C ASP A 18 3.18 -0.50 12.72
N CYS A 19 3.07 0.53 11.87
CA CYS A 19 1.78 1.02 11.39
C CYS A 19 1.06 -0.01 10.50
N ILE A 20 1.77 -0.63 9.56
CA ILE A 20 1.23 -1.69 8.71
C ILE A 20 0.82 -2.90 9.56
N THR A 21 1.62 -3.29 10.55
CA THR A 21 1.34 -4.42 11.45
C THR A 21 0.02 -4.22 12.20
N ARG A 22 -0.22 -3.03 12.76
CA ARG A 22 -1.49 -2.72 13.43
C ARG A 22 -2.71 -2.82 12.51
N VAL A 23 -2.58 -2.42 11.25
CA VAL A 23 -3.68 -2.56 10.27
C VAL A 23 -3.86 -4.01 9.85
N ALA A 24 -2.77 -4.72 9.55
CA ALA A 24 -2.80 -6.11 9.16
C ALA A 24 -3.43 -6.99 10.25
N GLU A 25 -3.11 -6.71 11.52
CA GLU A 25 -3.73 -7.36 12.67
C GLU A 25 -5.24 -7.07 12.76
N ARG A 26 -5.65 -5.79 12.74
CA ARG A 26 -7.08 -5.41 12.80
C ARG A 26 -7.90 -5.96 11.62
N ALA A 27 -7.27 -6.09 10.45
CA ALA A 27 -7.86 -6.59 9.22
C ALA A 27 -7.82 -8.12 9.08
N ASN A 28 -7.11 -8.81 9.97
CA ASN A 28 -6.76 -10.23 9.81
C ASN A 28 -6.21 -10.51 8.40
N ALA A 29 -5.34 -9.63 7.91
CA ALA A 29 -4.86 -9.66 6.54
C ALA A 29 -3.84 -10.81 6.34
N PRO A 30 -4.09 -11.77 5.43
CA PRO A 30 -3.17 -12.87 5.19
C PRO A 30 -1.97 -12.47 4.31
N VAL A 31 -2.05 -11.32 3.63
CA VAL A 31 -1.03 -10.81 2.70
C VAL A 31 -1.21 -9.30 2.56
N VAL A 32 -0.11 -8.57 2.31
CA VAL A 32 -0.11 -7.14 2.00
C VAL A 32 0.52 -6.92 0.64
N TYR A 33 -0.20 -6.25 -0.25
CA TYR A 33 0.34 -5.81 -1.54
C TYR A 33 1.06 -4.46 -1.38
N LEU A 34 2.29 -4.35 -1.90
CA LEU A 34 3.09 -3.13 -1.88
C LEU A 34 3.14 -2.50 -3.28
N SER A 35 2.51 -1.34 -3.42
CA SER A 35 2.71 -0.42 -4.54
C SER A 35 3.72 0.65 -4.12
N THR A 36 5.01 0.44 -4.40
CA THR A 36 6.09 1.33 -3.98
C THR A 36 7.25 1.31 -4.97
N ASP A 37 7.93 2.45 -5.08
CA ASP A 37 9.18 2.68 -5.80
C ASP A 37 10.42 2.43 -4.91
N ALA A 38 10.24 2.04 -3.64
CA ALA A 38 11.31 1.74 -2.72
C ALA A 38 12.18 0.56 -3.21
N ALA A 39 13.48 0.65 -2.93
CA ALA A 39 14.46 -0.34 -3.34
C ALA A 39 14.18 -1.71 -2.70
N GLU A 40 14.72 -2.78 -3.31
CA GLU A 40 14.54 -4.14 -2.80
C GLU A 40 15.03 -4.28 -1.36
N SER A 41 16.15 -3.64 -1.00
CA SER A 41 16.71 -3.60 0.35
C SER A 41 15.76 -2.99 1.38
N GLU A 42 15.07 -1.90 1.02
CA GLU A 42 14.09 -1.24 1.88
C GLU A 42 12.88 -2.13 2.11
N THR A 43 12.39 -2.76 1.06
CA THR A 43 11.22 -3.64 1.16
C THR A 43 11.56 -5.00 1.80
N GLY A 44 12.80 -5.46 1.69
CA GLY A 44 13.30 -6.62 2.42
C GLY A 44 13.38 -6.34 3.93
N LEU A 45 13.82 -5.14 4.32
CA LEU A 45 13.77 -4.73 5.72
C LEU A 45 12.33 -4.57 6.21
N LEU A 46 11.43 -4.01 5.40
CA LEU A 46 10.01 -3.93 5.76
C LEU A 46 9.41 -5.33 5.97
N GLN A 47 9.70 -6.27 5.08
CA GLN A 47 9.24 -7.66 5.17
C GLN A 47 9.69 -8.36 6.45
N SER A 48 10.90 -8.09 6.94
CA SER A 48 11.40 -8.70 8.19
C SER A 48 10.75 -8.13 9.45
N LEU A 49 10.13 -6.95 9.36
CA LEU A 49 9.55 -6.23 10.51
C LEU A 49 8.02 -6.36 10.61
N VAL A 50 7.31 -6.66 9.52
CA VAL A 50 5.84 -6.80 9.57
C VAL A 50 5.46 -8.21 10.06
N VAL A 51 5.15 -8.29 11.36
CA VAL A 51 4.87 -9.55 12.08
C VAL A 51 3.60 -9.42 12.91
N VAL A 52 2.63 -10.30 12.71
CA VAL A 52 1.39 -10.38 13.49
C VAL A 52 1.39 -11.69 14.28
N ASN A 53 1.20 -11.62 15.60
CA ASN A 53 1.20 -12.80 16.49
C ASN A 53 2.41 -13.72 16.30
N GLY A 54 3.59 -13.13 16.12
CA GLY A 54 4.85 -13.87 15.91
C GLY A 54 5.01 -14.51 14.52
N LYS A 55 4.08 -14.26 13.58
CA LYS A 55 4.17 -14.74 12.19
C LYS A 55 4.37 -13.58 11.23
N ALA A 56 5.33 -13.72 10.32
CA ALA A 56 5.54 -12.73 9.26
C ALA A 56 4.33 -12.67 8.33
N VAL A 57 3.86 -11.46 8.02
CA VAL A 57 2.83 -11.26 7.00
C VAL A 57 3.54 -11.13 5.65
N PRO A 58 3.20 -11.95 4.63
CA PRO A 58 3.80 -11.83 3.31
C PRO A 58 3.53 -10.44 2.71
N LEU A 59 4.60 -9.77 2.29
CA LEU A 59 4.56 -8.54 1.52
C LEU A 59 4.87 -8.89 0.06
N VAL A 60 3.89 -8.70 -0.81
CA VAL A 60 4.00 -9.05 -2.23
C VAL A 60 4.01 -7.79 -3.08
N LYS A 61 4.72 -7.86 -4.20
CA LYS A 61 4.76 -6.80 -5.23
C LYS A 61 4.33 -7.39 -6.56
N ARG A 62 3.99 -6.52 -7.51
CA ARG A 62 3.95 -6.90 -8.91
C ARG A 62 5.29 -7.54 -9.31
N PRO A 63 5.29 -8.63 -10.09
CA PRO A 63 6.51 -9.18 -10.66
C PRO A 63 7.29 -8.12 -11.43
N ALA A 64 8.62 -8.20 -11.39
CA ALA A 64 9.46 -7.34 -12.21
C ALA A 64 9.21 -7.59 -13.71
N ARG A 65 9.48 -6.57 -14.52
CA ARG A 65 9.43 -6.65 -15.98
C ARG A 65 10.21 -7.87 -16.49
N ASN A 66 9.56 -8.67 -17.31
CA ASN A 66 10.15 -9.80 -18.02
C ASN A 66 9.97 -9.59 -19.52
N SER A 67 11.05 -9.24 -20.23
CA SER A 67 10.99 -8.99 -21.67
C SER A 67 10.62 -10.21 -22.52
N ALA A 68 10.66 -11.43 -21.95
CA ALA A 68 10.14 -12.63 -22.61
C ALA A 68 8.60 -12.66 -22.64
N GLU A 69 7.94 -11.93 -21.74
CA GLU A 69 6.49 -11.82 -21.72
C GLU A 69 6.01 -10.89 -22.84
N LYS A 70 5.07 -11.40 -23.64
CA LYS A 70 4.48 -10.64 -24.76
C LYS A 70 3.89 -9.31 -24.31
N TRP A 71 3.29 -9.29 -23.12
CA TRP A 71 2.66 -8.09 -22.56
C TRP A 71 3.68 -6.98 -22.34
N ASP A 72 4.77 -7.27 -21.64
CA ASP A 72 5.84 -6.32 -21.33
C ASP A 72 6.52 -5.79 -22.61
N ALA A 73 6.72 -6.65 -23.60
CA ALA A 73 7.28 -6.25 -24.89
C ALA A 73 6.37 -5.24 -25.64
N LEU A 74 5.05 -5.38 -25.53
CA LEU A 74 4.09 -4.45 -26.13
C LEU A 74 4.06 -3.13 -25.37
N LEU A 75 4.01 -3.16 -24.04
CA LEU A 75 4.03 -1.96 -23.20
C LEU A 75 5.27 -1.10 -23.47
N TYR A 76 6.43 -1.76 -23.54
CA TYR A 76 7.70 -1.11 -23.86
C TYR A 76 7.68 -0.46 -25.25
N ARG A 77 7.23 -1.19 -26.28
CA ARG A 77 7.15 -0.68 -27.67
C ARG A 77 6.27 0.57 -27.78
N HIS A 78 5.21 0.64 -26.98
CA HIS A 78 4.28 1.75 -26.97
C HIS A 78 4.66 2.87 -25.99
N GLY A 79 5.72 2.69 -25.18
CA GLY A 79 6.16 3.69 -24.21
C GLY A 79 5.16 3.95 -23.08
N ILE A 80 4.25 3.00 -22.82
CA ILE A 80 3.17 3.13 -21.83
C ILE A 80 3.36 2.26 -20.60
N GLU A 81 4.50 1.57 -20.48
CA GLU A 81 4.82 0.67 -19.38
C GLU A 81 4.55 1.31 -18.02
N GLY A 82 5.22 2.40 -17.67
CA GLY A 82 5.02 3.04 -16.36
C GLY A 82 3.58 3.47 -16.08
N THR A 83 2.83 3.90 -17.11
CA THR A 83 1.41 4.27 -16.95
C THR A 83 0.53 3.06 -16.68
N VAL A 84 0.70 1.99 -17.46
CA VAL A 84 -0.09 0.75 -17.30
C VAL A 84 0.25 0.06 -15.99
N GLU A 85 1.52 0.04 -15.61
CA GLU A 85 1.99 -0.48 -14.33
C GLU A 85 1.37 0.27 -13.15
N ALA A 86 1.41 1.60 -13.18
CA ALA A 86 0.77 2.44 -12.16
C ALA A 86 -0.76 2.22 -12.11
N MET A 87 -1.43 2.02 -13.25
CA MET A 87 -2.85 1.71 -13.29
C MET A 87 -3.17 0.33 -12.71
N LEU A 88 -2.31 -0.67 -12.95
CA LEU A 88 -2.45 -2.00 -12.37
C LEU A 88 -2.28 -1.94 -10.85
N ASP A 89 -1.27 -1.23 -10.36
CA ASP A 89 -1.05 -1.01 -8.93
C ASP A 89 -2.24 -0.32 -8.27
N LYS A 90 -2.77 0.76 -8.88
CA LYS A 90 -3.99 1.43 -8.40
C LYS A 90 -5.18 0.48 -8.34
N THR A 91 -5.34 -0.37 -9.35
CA THR A 91 -6.46 -1.33 -9.43
C THR A 91 -6.35 -2.37 -8.33
N ILE A 92 -5.18 -2.97 -8.12
CA ILE A 92 -4.94 -3.96 -7.06
C ILE A 92 -5.21 -3.34 -5.69
N CYS A 93 -4.67 -2.14 -5.43
CA CYS A 93 -4.92 -1.41 -4.18
C CYS A 93 -6.39 -1.01 -4.01
N ALA A 94 -7.10 -0.67 -5.09
CA ALA A 94 -8.52 -0.34 -5.03
C ALA A 94 -9.42 -1.56 -4.80
N MET A 95 -8.98 -2.76 -5.20
CA MET A 95 -9.71 -4.02 -4.98
C MET A 95 -9.40 -4.69 -3.64
N SER A 96 -8.40 -4.23 -2.89
CA SER A 96 -8.02 -4.84 -1.60
C SER A 96 -9.14 -4.74 -0.56
N SER A 97 -9.15 -5.65 0.43
CA SER A 97 -10.11 -5.58 1.54
C SER A 97 -9.91 -4.34 2.43
N VAL A 98 -8.66 -3.92 2.58
CA VAL A 98 -8.23 -2.72 3.33
C VAL A 98 -7.11 -2.04 2.56
N PHE A 99 -7.08 -0.71 2.56
CA PHE A 99 -6.05 0.09 1.91
C PHE A 99 -5.35 1.03 2.89
N ILE A 100 -4.01 1.06 2.84
CA ILE A 100 -3.17 1.99 3.60
C ILE A 100 -2.43 2.86 2.58
N GLY A 101 -2.60 4.18 2.67
CA GLY A 101 -2.04 5.12 1.70
C GLY A 101 -1.04 6.11 2.31
N ALA A 102 -0.09 6.61 1.53
CA ALA A 102 0.76 7.72 1.95
C ALA A 102 -0.03 9.04 1.93
N SER A 103 0.04 9.81 3.03
CA SER A 103 -0.60 11.14 3.13
C SER A 103 -0.02 12.10 2.09
N GLY A 104 -0.89 12.85 1.39
CA GLY A 104 -0.48 13.86 0.41
C GLY A 104 -0.06 13.30 -0.96
N SER A 105 -0.20 12.00 -1.20
CA SER A 105 0.05 11.37 -2.50
C SER A 105 -1.19 11.40 -3.39
N THR A 106 -1.10 11.98 -4.58
CA THR A 106 -2.20 11.93 -5.57
C THR A 106 -2.55 10.50 -5.97
N PHE A 107 -1.57 9.59 -5.93
CA PHE A 107 -1.78 8.16 -6.15
C PHE A 107 -2.68 7.55 -5.07
N THR A 108 -2.45 7.90 -3.80
CA THR A 108 -3.30 7.51 -2.67
C THR A 108 -4.72 8.04 -2.83
N GLU A 109 -4.87 9.33 -3.15
CA GLU A 109 -6.20 9.96 -3.29
C GLU A 109 -7.02 9.33 -4.41
N ASP A 110 -6.37 8.99 -5.54
CA ASP A 110 -7.01 8.27 -6.63
C ASP A 110 -7.53 6.90 -6.20
N ILE A 111 -6.76 6.14 -5.42
CA ILE A 111 -7.19 4.84 -4.91
C ILE A 111 -8.37 4.99 -3.96
N LEU A 112 -8.32 5.93 -3.01
CA LEU A 112 -9.42 6.19 -2.09
C LEU A 112 -10.70 6.56 -2.84
N ARG A 113 -10.60 7.37 -3.90
CA ARG A 113 -11.71 7.70 -4.78
C ARG A 113 -12.25 6.46 -5.49
N LEU A 114 -11.39 5.66 -6.12
CA LEU A 114 -11.80 4.42 -6.80
C LEU A 114 -12.50 3.46 -5.85
N ARG A 115 -11.98 3.27 -4.64
CA ARG A 115 -12.58 2.40 -3.61
C ARG A 115 -13.98 2.82 -3.22
N LYS A 116 -14.19 4.13 -3.10
CA LYS A 116 -15.52 4.71 -2.84
C LYS A 116 -16.47 4.46 -4.01
N ASP A 117 -16.03 4.76 -5.23
CA ASP A 117 -16.83 4.64 -6.44
C ASP A 117 -17.17 3.17 -6.77
N TRP A 118 -16.27 2.23 -6.43
CA TRP A 118 -16.45 0.79 -6.64
C TRP A 118 -17.14 0.08 -5.47
N GLY A 119 -17.41 0.77 -4.36
CA GLY A 119 -18.02 0.19 -3.16
C GLY A 119 -17.11 -0.78 -2.38
N SER A 120 -15.80 -0.76 -2.65
CA SER A 120 -14.79 -1.57 -1.95
C SER A 120 -14.18 -0.88 -0.73
N ALA A 121 -14.56 0.39 -0.46
CA ALA A 121 -14.10 1.13 0.70
C ALA A 121 -14.35 0.39 2.03
N SER A 122 -13.38 0.51 2.94
CA SER A 122 -13.38 -0.14 4.23
C SER A 122 -13.29 0.87 5.37
N LEU A 123 -13.85 0.51 6.53
CA LEU A 123 -13.67 1.27 7.78
C LEU A 123 -12.23 1.22 8.30
N CYS A 124 -11.39 0.38 7.71
CA CYS A 124 -9.96 0.33 8.02
C CYS A 124 -9.08 0.96 6.95
N ASP A 125 -9.66 1.58 5.92
CA ASP A 125 -8.89 2.42 5.02
C ASP A 125 -8.37 3.63 5.80
N GLU A 126 -7.06 3.84 5.79
CA GLU A 126 -6.41 4.93 6.53
C GLU A 126 -5.11 5.38 5.86
N TYR A 127 -4.65 6.59 6.20
CA TYR A 127 -3.29 6.99 5.84
C TYR A 127 -2.28 6.28 6.75
N LEU A 128 -1.12 5.95 6.20
CA LEU A 128 -0.02 5.30 6.92
C LEU A 128 0.32 6.11 8.17
N CYS A 129 0.37 5.41 9.32
CA CYS A 129 0.66 6.00 10.62
C CYS A 129 -0.27 7.16 11.03
N GLN A 130 -1.48 7.23 10.47
CA GLN A 130 -2.48 8.15 10.97
C GLN A 130 -3.03 7.60 12.30
N GLU A 131 -2.52 8.15 13.40
CA GLU A 131 -3.07 7.89 14.73
C GLU A 131 -4.52 8.42 14.80
N PHE A 132 -5.49 7.55 14.54
CA PHE A 132 -6.79 7.66 15.16
C PHE A 132 -7.10 6.34 15.85
N TYR A 133 -7.43 6.44 17.14
CA TYR A 133 -8.00 5.39 17.99
C TYR A 133 -9.28 4.81 17.36
N ARG A 134 -9.17 4.02 16.29
CA ARG A 134 -10.21 3.09 15.87
C ARG A 134 -9.96 1.78 16.61
N ILE A 135 -10.44 1.76 17.86
CA ILE A 135 -10.56 0.56 18.68
C ILE A 135 -11.72 -0.23 18.07
N GLY A 136 -11.41 -1.19 17.21
CA GLY A 136 -12.41 -2.03 16.54
C GLY A 136 -11.79 -2.96 15.52
N SER A 137 -12.39 -4.14 15.36
CA SER A 137 -12.07 -5.06 14.26
C SER A 137 -12.52 -4.46 12.92
N CYS A 138 -11.78 -4.73 11.86
CA CYS A 138 -12.17 -4.37 10.49
C CYS A 138 -13.21 -5.32 9.88
N LEU A 139 -13.54 -6.41 10.58
CA LEU A 139 -14.50 -7.41 10.12
C LEU A 139 -15.91 -6.78 10.15
N ARG A 140 -16.60 -6.84 9.01
CA ARG A 140 -18.03 -6.53 8.94
C ARG A 140 -18.84 -7.55 9.73
#